data_AF-A0A0B1TL30-F1
#
_entry.id   AF-A0A0B1TL30-F1
#
_cell.length_a   1.000
_cell.length_b   1.000
_cell.length_c   1.000
_cell.angle_alpha   90.00
_cell.angle_beta   90.00
_cell.angle_gamma   90.00
#
_symmetry.space_group_name_H-M   'P 1'
#
loop_
_entity.id
_entity.type
_entity.pdbx_description
1 polymer ?
#
loop_
_entity_poly.entity_id
_entity_poly.type
_entity_poly.pdbx_seq_one_letter_code
_entity_poly.pdbx_strand_id
1 'polypeptide(L)'
;MECEEEYADNKKLIEIKDLRKQIPKGFSYFAVDFGLSNGFAHVIERNDTFPATFAHEIIAGMLDLPANKWRHRKPQEFSEIKAKCDAMKAAWDPYDWTKRIDRSS
;
A
#
# COMPACT_ATOMS: atom_id res chain seq x y z
N MET A 1 -4.51 -5.77 15.13
CA MET A 1 -3.82 -5.73 16.44
C MET A 1 -3.07 -7.02 16.74
N GLU A 2 -3.28 -8.09 15.96
CA GLU A 2 -2.69 -9.43 16.19
C GLU A 2 -1.42 -9.72 15.35
N CYS A 3 -0.81 -8.71 14.73
CA CYS A 3 0.30 -8.92 13.80
C CYS A 3 1.69 -8.83 14.44
N GLU A 4 1.76 -8.43 15.71
CA GLU A 4 2.99 -8.42 16.50
C GLU A 4 2.73 -8.93 17.92
N GLU A 5 3.80 -9.38 18.59
CA GLU A 5 3.83 -9.89 19.96
C GLU A 5 3.09 -8.97 20.96
N GLU A 6 2.60 -9.56 22.06
CA GLU A 6 1.81 -8.87 23.08
C GLU A 6 2.58 -7.70 23.75
N TYR A 7 3.91 -7.70 23.64
CA TYR A 7 4.82 -6.66 24.14
C TYR A 7 5.59 -6.00 22.99
N ALA A 8 5.04 -4.90 22.46
CA ALA A 8 5.74 -3.99 21.54
C ALA A 8 6.03 -2.67 22.27
N ASP A 9 7.21 -2.08 22.04
CA ASP A 9 7.62 -0.84 22.71
C ASP A 9 6.86 0.38 22.14
N ASN A 10 6.43 0.30 20.87
CA ASN A 10 5.65 1.35 20.21
C ASN A 10 4.14 1.10 20.24
N LYS A 11 3.36 2.19 20.15
CA LYS A 11 1.90 2.10 19.98
C LYS A 11 1.59 1.33 18.70
N LYS A 12 0.87 0.22 18.83
CA LYS A 12 0.51 -0.68 17.73
C LYS A 12 -0.30 -0.01 16.61
N LEU A 13 -1.00 1.10 16.88
CA LEU A 13 -1.76 1.82 15.87
C LEU A 13 -1.67 3.33 16.11
N ILE A 14 -1.28 4.07 15.07
CA ILE A 14 -1.14 5.52 15.07
C ILE A 14 -2.10 6.08 14.03
N GLU A 15 -3.06 6.93 14.43
CA GLU A 15 -3.87 7.69 13.47
C GLU A 15 -2.97 8.70 12.74
N ILE A 16 -2.97 8.66 11.41
CA ILE A 16 -2.13 9.51 10.57
C ILE A 16 -2.77 10.90 10.48
N LYS A 17 -2.09 11.89 11.04
CA LYS A 17 -2.34 13.31 10.78
C LYS A 17 -1.24 13.92 9.92
N ASP A 18 0.02 13.60 10.26
CA ASP A 18 1.20 13.95 9.50
C ASP A 18 2.25 12.85 9.67
N LEU A 19 2.23 11.88 8.77
CA LEU A 19 3.06 10.68 8.81
C LEU A 19 4.55 11.01 8.99
N ARG A 20 5.05 12.05 8.30
CA ARG A 20 6.47 12.42 8.32
C ARG A 20 6.91 13.03 9.65
N LYS A 21 5.99 13.63 10.39
CA LYS A 21 6.26 14.14 11.74
C LYS A 21 6.08 13.07 12.81
N GLN A 22 5.19 12.11 12.57
CA GLN A 22 4.84 11.08 13.55
C GLN A 22 5.82 9.90 13.55
N ILE A 23 6.41 9.54 12.41
CA ILE A 23 7.39 8.45 12.30
C ILE A 23 8.77 9.02 11.98
N PRO A 24 9.78 8.83 12.86
CA PRO A 24 11.13 9.31 12.61
C PRO A 24 11.78 8.66 11.39
N LYS A 25 12.73 9.36 10.78
CA LYS A 25 13.53 8.80 9.68
C LYS A 25 14.31 7.57 10.17
N GLY A 26 14.39 6.55 9.31
CA GLY A 26 15.13 5.31 9.58
C GLY A 26 14.28 4.18 10.20
N PHE A 27 13.04 4.45 10.58
CA PHE A 27 12.12 3.42 11.06
C PHE A 27 11.35 2.78 9.90
N SER A 28 11.19 1.46 9.96
CA SER A 28 10.32 0.72 9.05
C SER A 28 8.88 0.86 9.54
N TYR A 29 7.92 1.03 8.63
CA TYR A 29 6.52 1.18 9.00
C TYR A 29 5.58 0.71 7.89
N PHE A 30 4.37 0.32 8.30
CA PHE A 30 3.23 0.08 7.43
C PHE A 30 2.22 1.21 7.61
N ALA A 31 1.71 1.77 6.52
CA ALA A 31 0.70 2.82 6.55
C ALA A 31 -0.43 2.50 5.55
N VAL A 32 -1.67 2.76 5.97
CA VAL A 32 -2.88 2.64 5.16
C VAL A 32 -3.61 3.97 5.18
N ASP A 33 -4.15 4.38 4.03
CA ASP A 33 -4.92 5.61 3.84
C ASP A 33 -6.30 5.26 3.26
N PHE A 34 -7.34 6.00 3.66
CA PHE A 34 -8.72 5.82 3.22
C PHE A 34 -9.20 6.96 2.31
N GLY A 35 -8.29 7.49 1.49
CA GLY A 35 -8.59 8.43 0.42
C GLY A 35 -8.52 9.88 0.89
N LEU A 36 -9.65 10.43 1.33
CA LEU A 36 -9.70 11.79 1.90
C LEU A 36 -9.74 11.80 3.42
N SER A 37 -9.93 10.64 4.04
CA SER A 37 -9.96 10.47 5.49
C SER A 37 -8.59 10.04 6.01
N ASN A 38 -8.28 10.44 7.25
CA ASN A 38 -7.06 10.01 7.91
C ASN A 38 -6.91 8.49 7.93
N GLY A 39 -5.70 8.05 7.64
CA GLY A 39 -5.28 6.67 7.66
C GLY A 39 -4.73 6.21 9.02
N PHE A 40 -4.13 5.03 9.02
CA PHE A 40 -3.38 4.51 10.17
C PHE A 40 -1.98 4.09 9.78
N ALA A 41 -1.04 4.25 10.70
CA ALA A 41 0.31 3.75 10.60
C ALA A 41 0.66 2.83 11.76
N HIS A 42 1.56 1.91 11.49
CA HIS A 42 2.13 0.96 12.44
C HIS A 42 3.63 0.90 12.19
N VAL A 43 4.42 1.15 13.23
CA VAL A 43 5.89 1.01 13.17
C VAL A 43 6.21 -0.48 13.21
N ILE A 44 7.04 -0.95 12.28
CA ILE A 44 7.47 -2.35 12.21
C ILE A 44 8.78 -2.45 12.98
N GLU A 45 8.78 -3.17 14.09
CA GLU A 45 9.96 -3.33 14.95
C GLU A 45 10.85 -4.50 14.50
N ARG A 46 10.22 -5.57 13.99
CA ARG A 46 10.89 -6.79 13.51
C ARG A 46 10.54 -7.08 12.06
N ASN A 47 11.41 -6.65 11.15
CA ASN A 47 11.23 -6.80 9.71
C ASN A 47 11.25 -8.27 9.24
N ASP A 48 11.86 -9.18 10.00
CA ASP A 48 11.93 -10.60 9.71
C ASP A 48 10.62 -11.33 10.02
N THR A 49 9.86 -10.87 11.01
CA THR A 49 8.57 -11.45 11.40
C THR A 49 7.39 -10.82 10.68
N PHE A 50 7.53 -9.59 10.18
CA PHE A 50 6.44 -8.90 9.51
C PHE A 50 6.22 -9.42 8.08
N PRO A 51 5.05 -10.01 7.76
CA PRO A 51 4.85 -10.64 6.47
C PRO A 51 4.78 -9.60 5.34
N ALA A 52 5.60 -9.79 4.30
CA ALA A 52 5.56 -8.94 3.11
C ALA A 52 4.19 -8.97 2.39
N THR A 53 3.38 -10.00 2.63
CA THR A 53 2.03 -10.17 2.08
C THR A 53 0.93 -9.57 2.94
N PHE A 54 1.25 -8.98 4.10
CA PHE A 54 0.27 -8.51 5.09
C PHE A 54 -0.91 -7.73 4.49
N ALA A 55 -0.62 -6.69 3.71
CA ALA A 55 -1.66 -5.86 3.10
C ALA A 55 -2.50 -6.62 2.06
N HIS A 56 -1.86 -7.51 1.29
CA HIS A 56 -2.55 -8.32 0.29
C HIS A 56 -3.52 -9.31 0.94
N GLU A 57 -3.14 -9.90 2.07
CA GLU A 57 -3.98 -10.81 2.86
C GLU A 57 -5.25 -10.13 3.36
N ILE A 58 -5.10 -8.94 3.95
CA ILE A 58 -6.24 -8.16 4.43
C ILE A 58 -7.17 -7.80 3.27
N ILE A 59 -6.65 -7.19 2.20
CA ILE A 59 -7.48 -6.75 1.07
C ILE A 59 -8.16 -7.95 0.39
N ALA A 60 -7.43 -9.06 0.18
CA ALA A 60 -8.00 -10.25 -0.42
C ALA A 60 -9.08 -10.89 0.46
N GLY A 61 -8.88 -10.93 1.78
CA GLY A 61 -9.90 -11.39 2.72
C GLY A 61 -11.14 -10.49 2.72
N MET A 62 -10.96 -9.17 2.68
CA MET A 62 -12.07 -8.21 2.59
C MET A 62 -12.87 -8.33 1.28
N LEU A 63 -12.21 -8.71 0.19
CA LEU A 63 -12.83 -8.89 -1.13
C LEU A 63 -13.29 -10.33 -1.41
N ASP A 64 -13.19 -11.23 -0.43
CA ASP A 64 -13.48 -12.67 -0.55
C ASP A 64 -12.80 -13.32 -1.77
N LEU A 65 -11.54 -12.94 -2.01
CA LEU A 65 -10.76 -13.47 -3.13
C LEU A 65 -10.13 -14.81 -2.77
N PRO A 66 -10.23 -15.82 -3.64
CA PRO A 66 -9.59 -17.11 -3.40
C PRO A 66 -8.06 -16.95 -3.35
N ALA A 67 -7.43 -17.70 -2.44
CA ALA A 67 -6.00 -17.61 -2.16
C ALA A 67 -5.10 -17.77 -3.39
N ASN A 68 -5.55 -18.56 -4.37
CA ASN A 68 -4.83 -18.79 -5.62
C ASN A 68 -4.70 -17.54 -6.52
N LYS A 69 -5.52 -16.50 -6.33
CA LYS A 69 -5.45 -15.26 -7.12
C LYS A 69 -4.35 -14.32 -6.66
N TRP A 70 -3.89 -14.42 -5.40
CA TRP A 70 -2.93 -13.45 -4.84
C TRP A 70 -1.68 -14.10 -4.22
N ARG A 71 -1.74 -15.33 -3.69
CA ARG A 71 -0.56 -16.07 -3.17
C ARG A 71 0.35 -16.61 -4.27
N HIS A 72 -0.21 -16.95 -5.43
CA HIS A 72 0.52 -17.50 -6.57
C HIS A 72 0.14 -16.76 -7.85
N ARG A 73 0.56 -15.48 -7.93
CA ARG A 73 0.34 -14.67 -9.13
C ARG A 73 0.89 -15.40 -10.34
N LYS A 74 0.00 -15.77 -11.27
CA LYS A 74 0.43 -16.34 -12.55
C LYS A 74 1.19 -15.27 -13.32
N PRO A 75 2.35 -15.60 -13.93
CA PRO A 75 2.96 -14.73 -14.92
C PRO A 75 1.93 -14.34 -15.97
N GLN A 76 1.88 -13.05 -16.31
CA GLN A 76 1.02 -12.52 -17.36
C GLN A 76 1.89 -12.17 -18.56
N GLU A 77 1.35 -12.37 -19.75
CA GLU A 77 2.07 -12.03 -20.98
C GLU A 77 2.24 -10.51 -21.08
N PHE A 78 3.34 -10.06 -21.69
CA PHE A 78 3.64 -8.65 -21.79
C PHE A 78 2.54 -7.87 -22.53
N SER A 79 1.92 -8.48 -23.55
CA SER A 79 0.80 -7.90 -24.30
C SER A 79 -0.42 -7.64 -23.43
N GLU A 80 -0.74 -8.55 -22.50
CA GLU A 80 -1.87 -8.42 -21.57
C GLU A 80 -1.63 -7.30 -20.56
N ILE A 81 -0.42 -7.23 -20.01
CA ILE A 81 -0.02 -6.17 -19.08
C ILE A 81 -0.09 -4.82 -19.80
N LYS A 82 0.46 -4.73 -21.02
CA LYS A 82 0.43 -3.51 -21.83
C LYS A 82 -0.99 -3.04 -22.09
N ALA A 83 -1.89 -3.93 -22.49
CA ALA A 83 -3.30 -3.59 -22.72
C ALA A 83 -3.98 -3.02 -21.46
N LYS A 84 -3.72 -3.60 -20.27
CA LYS A 84 -4.23 -3.07 -18.99
C LYS A 84 -3.65 -1.69 -18.67
N CYS A 85 -2.36 -1.48 -18.90
CA CYS A 85 -1.73 -0.18 -18.73
C CYS A 85 -2.33 0.87 -19.66
N ASP A 86 -2.56 0.54 -20.93
CA ASP A 86 -3.13 1.47 -21.92
C ASP A 86 -4.59 1.81 -21.58
N ALA A 87 -5.39 0.84 -21.14
CA ALA A 87 -6.75 1.08 -20.66
C ALA A 87 -6.77 1.99 -19.42
N MET A 88 -5.87 1.77 -18.46
CA MET A 88 -5.75 2.60 -17.26
C MET A 88 -5.33 4.04 -17.61
N LYS A 89 -4.38 4.21 -18.54
CA LYS A 89 -3.97 5.53 -19.03
C LYS A 89 -5.13 6.30 -19.67
N ALA A 90 -5.91 5.63 -20.53
CA ALA A 90 -7.07 6.24 -21.16
C ALA A 90 -8.15 6.65 -20.12
N ALA A 91 -8.39 5.81 -19.11
CA ALA A 91 -9.32 6.13 -18.03
C ALA A 91 -8.85 7.29 -17.13
N TRP A 92 -7.53 7.42 -16.94
CA TRP A 92 -6.92 8.48 -16.15
C TRP A 92 -6.79 9.82 -16.91
N ASP A 93 -6.89 9.80 -18.23
CA ASP A 93 -6.65 10.96 -19.12
C ASP A 93 -7.32 12.28 -18.67
N PRO A 94 -8.61 12.28 -18.24
CA PRO A 94 -9.30 13.50 -17.81
C PRO A 94 -8.79 14.08 -16.48
N TYR A 95 -8.08 13.28 -15.67
CA TYR A 95 -7.62 13.63 -14.32
C TYR A 95 -6.10 13.89 -14.27
N ASP A 96 -5.41 13.73 -15.40
CA ASP A 96 -3.95 13.89 -15.48
C ASP A 96 -3.52 15.36 -15.47
N TRP A 97 -3.33 15.88 -14.25
CA TRP A 97 -2.79 17.22 -14.04
C TRP A 97 -1.33 17.38 -14.49
N THR A 98 -0.59 16.28 -14.69
CA THR A 98 0.84 16.36 -15.02
C THR A 98 1.12 16.87 -16.43
N LYS A 99 0.13 16.78 -17.33
CA LYS A 99 0.16 17.37 -18.68
C LYS A 99 0.29 18.89 -18.68
N ARG A 100 -0.07 19.54 -17.57
CA ARG A 100 -0.07 20.99 -17.40
C ARG A 100 1.19 21.53 -16.73
N ILE A 101 2.09 20.65 -16.30
CA ILE A 101 3.35 21.04 -15.66
C ILE A 101 4.35 21.38 -16.77
N ASP A 102 4.81 22.63 -16.81
CA ASP A 102 5.96 23.01 -17.62
C ASP A 102 7.21 22.36 -17.04
N ARG A 103 7.92 21.57 -17.84
CA ARG A 103 9.16 20.89 -17.45
C ARG A 103 10.41 21.57 -18.02
N SER A 104 10.26 22.75 -18.61
CA SER A 104 11.36 23.59 -19.06
C SER A 104 11.80 24.59 -17.98
N SER A 105 12.56 24.11 -17.01
CA SER A 105 13.34 24.94 -16.07
C SER A 105 14.59 24.19 -15.66
#